data_AF-A0A366HNW6-F1
#
_entry.id   AF-A0A366HNW6-F1
#
_cell.length_a   1.000
_cell.length_b   1.000
_cell.length_c   1.000
_cell.angle_alpha   90.00
_cell.angle_beta   90.00
_cell.angle_gamma   90.00
#
_symmetry.space_group_name_H-M   'P 1'
#
loop_
_entity.id
_entity.type
_entity.pdbx_description
1 polymer ?
#
loop_
_entity_poly.entity_id
_entity_poly.type
_entity_poly.pdbx_seq_one_letter_code
_entity_poly.pdbx_strand_id
1 'polypeptide(L)'
;MDTGMFLTRATAMVAFVLYVLAFVPRFKRPWSRVRWSAGAVVFLAHVICAFHFVHHWSHADAYASTAKQTYELAGLDWGGGVYFNYVFTALWVVDAVWWWVSPVSHEKRHRLILYALHGFMAFMWFNGTVVFGREATRWVGVAGFAVVGMSLLASRISKRSIS
;
A
#
# COMPACT_ATOMS: atom_id res chain seq x y z
N MET A 1 -22.67 -1.52 11.42
CA MET A 1 -21.29 -1.03 11.20
C MET A 1 -21.37 0.47 11.07
N ASP A 2 -20.60 1.21 11.87
CA ASP A 2 -20.51 2.66 11.71
C ASP A 2 -19.94 3.01 10.33
N THR A 3 -20.63 3.90 9.61
CA THR A 3 -20.28 4.31 8.25
C THR A 3 -18.81 4.73 8.12
N GLY A 4 -18.25 5.40 9.14
CA GLY A 4 -16.84 5.81 9.17
C GLY A 4 -15.85 4.64 9.18
N MET A 5 -16.14 3.56 9.92
CA MET A 5 -15.30 2.35 9.91
C MET A 5 -15.37 1.64 8.56
N PHE A 6 -16.56 1.59 7.95
CA PHE A 6 -16.72 1.02 6.61
C PHE A 6 -15.91 1.80 5.57
N LEU A 7 -16.02 3.14 5.55
CA LEU A 7 -15.27 4.00 4.64
C LEU A 7 -13.76 3.86 4.82
N THR A 8 -13.29 3.80 6.07
CA THR A 8 -11.87 3.62 6.38
C THR A 8 -11.33 2.30 5.81
N ARG A 9 -12.10 1.20 5.95
CA ARG A 9 -11.71 -0.10 5.39
C ARG A 9 -11.80 -0.12 3.86
N ALA A 10 -12.88 0.41 3.29
CA ALA A 10 -13.12 0.41 1.85
C ALA A 10 -12.02 1.18 1.12
N THR A 11 -11.67 2.38 1.60
CA THR A 11 -10.58 3.19 1.04
C THR A 11 -9.24 2.47 1.10
N ALA A 12 -8.90 1.80 2.21
CA ALA A 12 -7.68 0.98 2.29
C ALA A 12 -7.67 -0.13 1.25
N MET A 13 -8.76 -0.87 1.09
CA MET A 13 -8.85 -1.98 0.15
C MET A 13 -8.80 -1.52 -1.30
N VAL A 14 -9.48 -0.43 -1.65
CA VAL A 14 -9.43 0.15 -2.99
C VAL A 14 -8.00 0.60 -3.31
N ALA A 15 -7.30 1.27 -2.39
CA ALA A 15 -5.90 1.63 -2.57
C ALA A 15 -4.99 0.40 -2.77
N PHE A 16 -5.19 -0.67 -1.99
CA PHE A 16 -4.45 -1.92 -2.16
C PHE A 16 -4.69 -2.57 -3.53
N VAL A 17 -5.94 -2.62 -3.98
CA VAL A 17 -6.27 -3.17 -5.31
C VAL A 17 -5.59 -2.35 -6.41
N LEU A 18 -5.62 -1.01 -6.33
CA LEU A 18 -4.92 -0.15 -7.28
C LEU A 18 -3.41 -0.38 -7.28
N TYR A 19 -2.82 -0.61 -6.10
CA TYR A 19 -1.42 -1.00 -5.96
C TYR A 19 -1.13 -2.34 -6.66
N VAL A 20 -1.92 -3.39 -6.40
CA VAL A 20 -1.77 -4.71 -7.04
C VAL A 20 -1.88 -4.61 -8.56
N LEU A 21 -2.87 -3.86 -9.07
CA LEU A 21 -3.10 -3.67 -10.50
C LEU A 21 -1.95 -2.93 -11.21
N ALA A 22 -1.09 -2.20 -10.48
CA ALA A 22 0.10 -1.56 -11.04
C ALA A 22 1.16 -2.60 -11.49
N PHE A 23 1.17 -3.80 -10.90
CA PHE A 23 2.13 -4.86 -11.21
C PHE A 23 1.68 -5.84 -12.30
N VAL A 24 0.40 -5.82 -12.67
CA VAL A 24 -0.15 -6.74 -13.66
C VAL A 24 0.26 -6.31 -15.09
N PRO A 25 1.05 -7.11 -15.84
CA PRO A 25 1.69 -6.70 -17.09
C PRO A 25 0.74 -6.26 -18.20
N ARG A 26 -0.45 -6.87 -18.25
CA ARG A 26 -1.52 -6.57 -19.20
C ARG A 26 -1.93 -5.09 -19.18
N PHE A 27 -1.67 -4.40 -18.08
CA PHE A 27 -2.02 -3.00 -17.92
C PHE A 27 -0.81 -2.04 -18.03
N LYS A 28 0.35 -2.42 -18.58
CA LYS A 28 1.55 -1.55 -18.68
C LYS A 28 1.44 -0.36 -19.68
N ARG A 29 0.22 0.07 -20.01
CA ARG A 29 -0.14 1.17 -20.93
C ARG A 29 -0.06 2.57 -20.27
N PRO A 30 -0.22 3.70 -21.03
CA PRO A 30 -0.02 5.09 -20.56
C PRO A 30 -0.76 5.51 -19.28
N TRP A 31 -1.70 4.71 -18.81
CA TRP A 31 -2.51 4.92 -17.62
C TRP A 31 -1.85 4.41 -16.33
N SER A 32 -0.60 3.95 -16.38
CA SER A 32 0.18 3.50 -15.21
C SER A 32 0.33 4.62 -14.18
N ARG A 33 0.76 5.80 -14.65
CA ARG A 33 0.94 7.00 -13.82
C ARG A 33 -0.36 7.48 -13.19
N VAL A 34 -1.45 7.48 -13.96
CA VAL A 34 -2.79 7.86 -13.45
C VAL A 34 -3.25 6.91 -12.36
N ARG A 35 -3.17 5.58 -12.57
CA ARG A 35 -3.59 4.59 -11.56
C ARG A 35 -2.71 4.61 -10.32
N TRP A 36 -1.40 4.78 -10.48
CA TRP A 36 -0.48 4.94 -9.36
C TRP A 36 -0.85 6.14 -8.49
N SER A 37 -1.17 7.27 -9.13
CA SER A 37 -1.58 8.50 -8.46
C SER A 37 -2.97 8.36 -7.84
N ALA A 38 -3.91 7.71 -8.52
CA ALA A 38 -5.24 7.43 -7.97
C ALA A 38 -5.14 6.54 -6.71
N GLY A 39 -4.25 5.54 -6.71
CA GLY A 39 -3.96 4.73 -5.52
C GLY A 39 -3.45 5.58 -4.36
N ALA A 40 -2.51 6.49 -4.62
CA ALA A 40 -1.99 7.42 -3.61
C ALA A 40 -3.09 8.34 -3.05
N VAL A 41 -3.95 8.88 -3.90
CA VAL A 41 -5.08 9.76 -3.49
C VAL A 41 -6.09 8.99 -2.64
N VAL A 42 -6.46 7.77 -3.05
CA VAL A 42 -7.37 6.93 -2.27
C VAL A 42 -6.73 6.54 -0.94
N PHE A 43 -5.41 6.31 -0.90
CA PHE A 43 -4.71 6.03 0.35
C PHE A 43 -4.65 7.26 1.29
N LEU A 44 -4.49 8.48 0.74
CA LEU A 44 -4.64 9.70 1.52
C LEU A 44 -6.05 9.84 2.11
N ALA A 45 -7.07 9.54 1.31
CA ALA A 45 -8.45 9.51 1.79
C ALA A 45 -8.62 8.47 2.91
N HIS A 46 -7.97 7.30 2.81
CA HIS A 46 -7.92 6.33 3.90
C HIS A 46 -7.30 6.90 5.19
N VAL A 47 -6.15 7.57 5.10
CA VAL A 47 -5.51 8.21 6.26
C VAL A 47 -6.45 9.26 6.89
N ILE A 48 -7.07 10.11 6.07
CA ILE A 48 -8.03 11.12 6.55
C ILE A 48 -9.22 10.44 7.24
N CYS A 49 -9.78 9.39 6.66
CA CYS A 49 -10.88 8.63 7.26
C CYS A 49 -10.46 7.99 8.59
N ALA A 50 -9.27 7.38 8.65
CA ALA A 50 -8.76 6.77 9.88
C ALA A 50 -8.58 7.82 10.98
N PHE A 51 -7.98 8.96 10.67
CA PHE A 51 -7.81 10.03 11.66
C PHE A 51 -9.13 10.66 12.08
N HIS A 52 -10.05 10.88 11.15
CA HIS A 52 -11.32 11.52 11.46
C HIS A 52 -12.26 10.61 12.25
N PHE A 53 -12.43 9.35 11.81
CA PHE A 53 -13.45 8.44 12.35
C PHE A 53 -12.93 7.49 13.43
N VAL A 54 -11.62 7.22 13.49
CA VAL A 54 -11.06 6.23 14.43
C VAL A 54 -10.19 6.89 15.48
N HIS A 55 -9.34 7.84 15.08
CA HIS A 55 -8.35 8.43 15.99
C HIS A 55 -8.68 9.86 16.44
N HIS A 56 -9.84 10.40 16.08
CA HIS A 56 -10.30 11.75 16.49
C HIS A 56 -9.24 12.85 16.30
N TRP A 57 -8.45 12.76 15.23
CA TRP A 57 -7.32 13.63 14.93
C TRP A 57 -6.19 13.64 15.98
N SER A 58 -6.17 12.67 16.89
CA SER A 58 -5.15 12.49 17.93
C SER A 58 -4.08 11.49 17.48
N HIS A 59 -2.83 11.97 17.39
CA HIS A 59 -1.67 11.11 17.17
C HIS A 59 -1.48 10.11 18.32
N ALA A 60 -1.74 10.53 19.56
CA ALA A 60 -1.63 9.67 20.73
C ALA A 60 -2.60 8.48 20.65
N ASP A 61 -3.84 8.72 20.18
CA ASP A 61 -4.82 7.64 19.95
C ASP A 61 -4.35 6.68 18.85
N ALA A 62 -3.81 7.22 17.74
CA ALA A 62 -3.29 6.39 16.65
C ALA A 62 -2.11 5.52 17.09
N TYR A 63 -1.21 6.08 17.90
CA TYR A 63 -0.10 5.36 18.50
C TYR A 63 -0.59 4.27 19.46
N ALA A 64 -1.46 4.62 20.41
CA ALA A 64 -2.00 3.67 21.39
C ALA A 64 -2.80 2.54 20.74
N SER A 65 -3.63 2.86 19.73
CA SER A 65 -4.36 1.86 18.97
C SER A 65 -3.42 0.91 18.22
N THR A 66 -2.31 1.42 17.68
CA THR A 66 -1.31 0.59 17.00
C THR A 66 -0.58 -0.30 18.01
N ALA A 67 -0.20 0.25 19.16
CA ALA A 67 0.47 -0.47 20.24
C ALA A 67 -0.39 -1.63 20.74
N LYS A 68 -1.69 -1.38 20.93
CA LYS A 68 -2.68 -2.42 21.28
C LYS A 68 -2.74 -3.52 20.22
N GLN A 69 -2.80 -3.18 18.94
CA GLN A 69 -2.83 -4.19 17.86
C GLN A 69 -1.53 -5.02 17.81
N THR A 70 -0.38 -4.37 18.01
CA THR A 70 0.92 -5.06 18.08
C THR A 70 1.00 -5.97 19.31
N TYR A 71 0.47 -5.53 20.44
CA TYR A 71 0.40 -6.35 21.66
C TYR A 71 -0.51 -7.57 21.48
N GLU A 72 -1.71 -7.38 20.92
CA GLU A 72 -2.66 -8.47 20.66
C GLU A 72 -2.08 -9.56 19.74
N LEU A 73 -1.22 -9.17 18.78
CA LEU A 73 -0.65 -10.10 17.81
C LEU A 73 0.70 -10.70 18.24
N ALA A 74 1.58 -9.87 18.79
CA ALA A 74 2.99 -10.18 19.01
C ALA A 74 3.42 -10.07 20.49
N GLY A 75 2.52 -9.67 21.40
CA GLY A 75 2.81 -9.47 22.82
C GLY A 75 3.69 -8.26 23.12
N LEU A 76 3.96 -7.40 22.12
CA LEU A 76 4.81 -6.22 22.25
C LEU A 76 3.97 -4.94 22.30
N ASP A 77 4.05 -4.21 23.41
CA ASP A 77 3.38 -2.91 23.58
C ASP A 77 4.17 -1.79 22.90
N TRP A 78 4.08 -1.72 21.57
CA TRP A 78 4.83 -0.76 20.77
C TRP A 78 3.99 -0.23 19.60
N GLY A 79 3.70 1.08 19.63
CA GLY A 79 2.85 1.76 18.65
C GLY A 79 3.59 2.33 17.44
N GLY A 80 4.90 2.07 17.32
CA GLY A 80 5.73 2.72 16.30
C GLY A 80 5.38 2.36 14.85
N GLY A 81 4.56 1.32 14.63
CA GLY A 81 3.96 1.02 13.33
C GLY A 81 3.21 2.22 12.70
N VAL A 82 2.71 3.15 13.52
CA VAL A 82 2.05 4.37 13.01
C VAL A 82 3.02 5.27 12.22
N TYR A 83 4.30 5.33 12.62
CA TYR A 83 5.31 6.11 11.89
C TYR A 83 5.66 5.47 10.55
N PHE A 84 5.69 4.13 10.50
CA PHE A 84 5.86 3.42 9.23
C PHE A 84 4.71 3.69 8.26
N ASN A 85 3.47 3.84 8.76
CA ASN A 85 2.35 4.28 7.94
C ASN A 85 2.54 5.70 7.41
N TYR A 86 3.09 6.64 8.21
CA TYR A 86 3.39 8.00 7.73
C TYR A 86 4.46 8.00 6.65
N VAL A 87 5.54 7.24 6.84
CA VAL A 87 6.60 7.08 5.83
C VAL A 87 6.03 6.47 4.55
N PHE A 88 5.17 5.46 4.66
CA PHE A 88 4.47 4.87 3.52
C PHE A 88 3.63 5.89 2.76
N THR A 89 2.82 6.69 3.46
CA THR A 89 2.02 7.76 2.83
C THR A 89 2.93 8.76 2.12
N ALA A 90 3.96 9.25 2.81
CA ALA A 90 4.87 10.25 2.26
C ALA A 90 5.59 9.74 1.02
N LEU A 91 6.15 8.52 1.07
CA LEU A 91 6.87 7.92 -0.05
C LEU A 91 5.97 7.74 -1.28
N TRP A 92 4.73 7.28 -1.10
CA TRP A 92 3.82 7.10 -2.23
C TRP A 92 3.44 8.44 -2.87
N VAL A 93 3.10 9.44 -2.05
CA VAL A 93 2.76 10.78 -2.55
C VAL A 93 3.94 11.42 -3.24
N VAL A 94 5.13 11.39 -2.64
CA VAL A 94 6.35 11.95 -3.21
C VAL A 94 6.72 11.25 -4.52
N ASP A 95 6.65 9.92 -4.60
CA ASP A 95 6.93 9.20 -5.85
C ASP A 95 5.91 9.54 -6.95
N ALA A 96 4.61 9.62 -6.60
CA ALA A 96 3.58 10.04 -7.55
C ALA A 96 3.82 11.47 -8.05
N VAL A 97 4.13 12.42 -7.16
CA VAL A 97 4.45 13.81 -7.50
C VAL A 97 5.76 13.91 -8.28
N TRP A 98 6.75 13.07 -8.00
CA TRP A 98 7.99 13.04 -8.78
C TRP A 98 7.71 12.59 -10.23
N TRP A 99 6.86 11.58 -10.40
CA TRP A 99 6.43 11.13 -11.73
C TRP A 99 5.67 12.23 -12.48
N TRP A 100 4.72 12.90 -11.80
CA TRP A 100 4.32 14.33 -11.90
C TRP A 100 5.29 15.29 -12.64
N VAL A 101 6.23 15.76 -11.84
CA VAL A 101 7.02 16.95 -12.11
C VAL A 101 8.16 16.65 -13.07
N SER A 102 8.71 15.44 -13.03
CA SER A 102 9.86 15.07 -13.87
C SER A 102 9.76 13.63 -14.38
N PRO A 103 8.94 13.39 -15.42
CA PRO A 103 8.73 12.05 -15.97
C PRO A 103 10.04 11.41 -16.47
N VAL A 104 10.89 12.19 -17.13
CA VAL A 104 12.18 11.72 -17.67
C VAL A 104 13.15 11.32 -16.55
N SER A 105 13.20 12.09 -15.45
CA SER A 105 14.01 11.73 -14.27
C SER A 105 13.46 10.48 -13.58
N HIS A 106 12.15 10.38 -13.44
CA HIS A 106 11.48 9.22 -12.84
C HIS A 106 11.73 7.94 -13.62
N GLU A 107 11.69 8.00 -14.95
CA GLU A 107 12.00 6.86 -15.83
C GLU A 107 13.46 6.43 -15.74
N LYS A 108 14.38 7.38 -15.53
CA LYS A 108 15.83 7.13 -15.35
C LYS A 108 16.21 6.76 -13.91
N ARG A 109 15.24 6.58 -13.00
CA ARG A 109 15.53 6.28 -11.59
C ARG A 109 16.38 5.04 -11.44
N HIS A 110 17.29 5.08 -10.46
CA HIS A 110 18.13 3.93 -10.15
C HIS A 110 17.26 2.73 -9.71
N ARG A 111 17.62 1.52 -10.17
CA ARG A 111 16.83 0.30 -9.92
C ARG A 111 16.69 -0.01 -8.42
N LEU A 112 17.67 0.38 -7.61
CA LEU A 112 17.60 0.22 -6.15
C LEU A 112 16.45 1.03 -5.54
N ILE A 113 16.22 2.26 -6.01
CA ILE A 113 15.12 3.10 -5.51
C ILE A 113 13.78 2.44 -5.81
N LEU A 114 13.62 1.93 -7.04
CA LEU A 114 12.44 1.17 -7.44
C LEU A 114 12.21 -0.05 -6.54
N TYR A 115 13.24 -0.87 -6.32
CA TYR A 115 13.12 -2.08 -5.51
C TYR A 115 12.88 -1.77 -4.03
N ALA A 116 13.57 -0.77 -3.48
CA ALA A 116 13.39 -0.36 -2.10
C ALA A 116 11.98 0.20 -1.85
N LEU A 117 11.50 1.10 -2.71
CA LEU A 117 10.16 1.68 -2.61
C LEU A 117 9.08 0.60 -2.65
N HIS A 118 9.06 -0.21 -3.72
CA HIS A 118 8.03 -1.24 -3.86
C HIS A 118 8.20 -2.39 -2.86
N GLY A 119 9.42 -2.71 -2.45
CA GLY A 119 9.68 -3.70 -1.39
C GLY A 119 9.12 -3.22 -0.05
N PHE A 120 9.40 -1.99 0.33
CA PHE A 120 8.83 -1.36 1.53
C PHE A 120 7.30 -1.30 1.46
N MET A 121 6.74 -0.85 0.34
CA MET A 121 5.29 -0.77 0.18
C MET A 121 4.61 -2.13 0.22
N ALA A 122 5.20 -3.15 -0.43
CA ALA A 122 4.72 -4.52 -0.37
C ALA A 122 4.77 -5.06 1.06
N PHE A 123 5.85 -4.81 1.80
CA PHE A 123 5.97 -5.19 3.21
C PHE A 123 4.86 -4.54 4.05
N MET A 124 4.62 -3.24 3.89
CA MET A 124 3.56 -2.54 4.62
C MET A 124 2.17 -3.08 4.30
N TRP A 125 1.86 -3.28 3.01
CA TRP A 125 0.60 -3.87 2.60
C TRP A 125 0.42 -5.30 3.11
N PHE A 126 1.47 -6.12 3.10
CA PHE A 126 1.41 -7.48 3.62
C PHE A 126 1.09 -7.48 5.12
N ASN A 127 1.78 -6.63 5.89
CA ASN A 127 1.49 -6.48 7.31
C ASN A 127 0.05 -6.02 7.53
N GLY A 128 -0.38 -4.93 6.87
CA GLY A 128 -1.72 -4.38 7.06
C GLY A 128 -2.86 -5.29 6.62
N THR A 129 -2.69 -6.04 5.53
CA THR A 129 -3.76 -6.87 4.96
C THR A 129 -3.73 -8.32 5.42
N VAL A 130 -2.56 -8.95 5.52
CA VAL A 130 -2.45 -10.39 5.82
C VAL A 130 -2.20 -10.64 7.30
N VAL A 131 -1.24 -9.93 7.88
CA VAL A 131 -0.78 -10.15 9.26
C VAL A 131 -1.80 -9.59 10.26
N PHE A 132 -2.10 -8.28 10.15
CA PHE A 132 -3.06 -7.59 11.01
C PHE A 132 -4.51 -7.64 10.49
N GLY A 133 -4.71 -7.99 9.22
CA GLY A 133 -6.04 -8.06 8.64
C GLY A 133 -6.89 -9.16 9.28
N ARG A 134 -8.16 -8.84 9.50
CA ARG A 134 -9.18 -9.76 10.04
C ARG A 134 -10.14 -10.21 8.94
N GLU A 135 -10.65 -11.43 9.06
CA GLU A 135 -11.71 -12.01 8.22
C GLU A 135 -11.44 -11.87 6.72
N ALA A 136 -12.35 -11.21 5.98
CA ALA A 136 -12.29 -11.02 4.53
C ALA A 136 -11.04 -10.23 4.07
N THR A 137 -10.55 -9.30 4.88
CA THR A 137 -9.39 -8.46 4.53
C THR A 137 -8.12 -9.30 4.33
N ARG A 138 -7.96 -10.34 5.17
CA ARG A 138 -6.83 -11.27 5.09
C ARG A 138 -6.83 -12.04 3.78
N TRP A 139 -7.97 -12.57 3.38
CA TRP A 139 -8.10 -13.34 2.14
C TRP A 139 -7.93 -12.47 0.90
N VAL A 140 -8.43 -11.24 0.91
CA VAL A 140 -8.17 -10.26 -0.16
C VAL A 140 -6.67 -9.95 -0.27
N GLY A 141 -6.00 -9.75 0.87
CA GLY A 141 -4.54 -9.57 0.94
C GLY A 141 -3.79 -10.73 0.31
N VAL A 142 -4.05 -11.96 0.77
CA VAL A 142 -3.43 -13.19 0.25
C VAL A 142 -3.64 -13.33 -1.26
N ALA A 143 -4.88 -13.15 -1.73
CA ALA A 143 -5.20 -13.20 -3.15
C ALA A 143 -4.43 -12.12 -3.95
N GLY A 144 -4.37 -10.89 -3.44
CA GLY A 144 -3.63 -9.80 -4.06
C GLY A 144 -2.14 -10.10 -4.21
N PHE A 145 -1.50 -10.61 -3.16
CA PHE A 145 -0.09 -11.01 -3.22
C PHE A 145 0.16 -12.20 -4.14
N ALA A 146 -0.76 -13.17 -4.19
CA ALA A 146 -0.70 -14.27 -5.15
C ALA A 146 -0.75 -13.75 -6.60
N VAL A 147 -1.65 -12.80 -6.91
CA VAL A 147 -1.74 -12.16 -8.22
C VAL A 147 -0.45 -11.43 -8.60
N VAL A 148 0.16 -10.69 -7.67
CA VAL A 148 1.46 -10.05 -7.90
C VAL A 148 2.55 -11.09 -8.18
N GLY A 149 2.65 -12.13 -7.35
CA GLY A 149 3.63 -13.20 -7.51
C GLY A 149 3.52 -13.91 -8.86
N MET A 150 2.30 -14.35 -9.22
CA MET A 150 2.02 -14.97 -10.52
C MET A 150 2.36 -14.04 -11.70
N SER A 151 2.01 -12.76 -11.59
CA SER A 151 2.30 -11.75 -12.61
C SER A 151 3.81 -11.55 -12.84
N LEU A 152 4.60 -11.56 -11.77
CA LEU A 152 6.06 -11.46 -11.84
C LEU A 152 6.69 -12.73 -12.41
N LEU A 153 6.20 -13.91 -12.04
CA LEU A 153 6.66 -15.19 -12.58
C LEU A 153 6.38 -15.31 -14.08
N ALA A 154 5.14 -15.02 -14.51
CA ALA A 154 4.76 -15.02 -15.92
C ALA A 154 5.63 -14.06 -16.75
N SER A 155 5.93 -12.88 -16.21
CA SER A 155 6.81 -11.90 -16.86
C SER A 155 8.26 -12.38 -17.01
N ARG A 156 8.75 -13.21 -16.08
CA ARG A 156 10.12 -13.78 -16.15
C ARG A 156 10.19 -14.91 -17.17
N ILE A 157 9.19 -15.78 -17.22
CA ILE A 157 9.11 -16.89 -18.18
C ILE A 157 9.06 -16.36 -19.62
N SER A 158 8.19 -15.37 -19.88
CA SER A 158 8.08 -14.75 -21.20
C SER A 158 9.39 -14.14 -21.70
N LYS A 159 10.19 -13.53 -20.82
CA LYS A 159 11.50 -12.96 -21.20
C LYS A 159 12.57 -14.01 -21.51
N ARG A 160 12.54 -15.17 -20.84
CA ARG A 160 13.49 -16.28 -21.08
C ARG A 160 13.20 -17.05 -22.36
N SER A 161 11.97 -17.03 -22.86
CA SER A 161 11.58 -17.71 -24.10
C SER A 161 11.99 -16.97 -25.38
N ILE A 162 12.48 -15.73 -25.27
CA ILE A 162 12.81 -14.84 -26.41
C ILE A 162 14.34 -14.63 -26.51
N SER A 163 15.11 -15.08 -25.52
CA SER A 163 16.59 -15.05 -25.50
C SER A 163 17.16 -16.40 -25.89
#